data_AF-A0A317UG56-F1
#
_entry.id   AF-A0A317UG56-F1
#
_cell.length_a   1.000
_cell.length_b   1.000
_cell.length_c   1.000
_cell.angle_alpha   90.00
_cell.angle_beta   90.00
_cell.angle_gamma   90.00
#
_symmetry.space_group_name_H-M   'P 1'
#
loop_
_entity.id
_entity.type
_entity.pdbx_description
1 polymer ?
#
loop_
_entity_poly.entity_id
_entity_poly.type
_entity_poly.pdbx_seq_one_letter_code
_entity_poly.pdbx_strand_id
1 'polypeptide(L)'
;MILQEEFRKNGYTDILKGDVASEYGINMEDIFDLDEKPEELLGIFISEQKDDLFFLLDGDSMEINSLCDGWDNRIRVFAIINKKASAIQKLRYNIVQLIVYSGDTPDKNREGNLSISRKIIIKGDMTDRNQIIIGDDEVIELPFHMISSASFAPDEKKMERLEQLLPENEKLLTLMKRKNIKVQKKEREGIWNKSFEVQDYELIKEWLKNDNTQD
;
A
#
# COMPACT_ATOMS: atom_id res chain seq x y z
N MET A 1 13.58 7.61 -9.94
CA MET A 1 12.26 7.85 -10.59
C MET A 1 11.77 9.25 -10.27
N ILE A 2 10.91 9.87 -11.10
CA ILE A 2 10.34 11.21 -10.80
C ILE A 2 9.04 11.03 -10.02
N LEU A 3 8.97 11.55 -8.78
CA LEU A 3 7.84 11.33 -7.87
C LEU A 3 6.51 11.88 -8.43
N GLN A 4 6.53 13.08 -9.01
CA GLN A 4 5.33 13.68 -9.61
C GLN A 4 4.80 12.88 -10.79
N GLU A 5 5.66 12.23 -11.56
CA GLU A 5 5.23 11.33 -12.64
C GLU A 5 4.62 10.04 -12.09
N GLU A 6 5.15 9.51 -10.99
CA GLU A 6 4.59 8.33 -10.33
C GLU A 6 3.17 8.57 -9.81
N PHE A 7 2.90 9.72 -9.21
CA PHE A 7 1.52 10.10 -8.87
C PHE A 7 0.61 10.06 -10.10
N ARG A 8 1.02 10.68 -11.20
CA ARG A 8 0.21 10.75 -12.43
C ARG A 8 -0.03 9.38 -13.05
N LYS A 9 0.99 8.51 -13.11
CA LYS A 9 0.87 7.14 -13.65
C LYS A 9 -0.10 6.28 -12.85
N ASN A 10 -0.22 6.53 -11.54
CA ASN A 10 -1.08 5.79 -10.63
C ASN A 10 -2.44 6.46 -10.40
N GLY A 11 -2.85 7.40 -11.25
CA GLY A 11 -4.20 8.00 -11.21
C GLY A 11 -4.39 9.05 -10.11
N TYR A 12 -3.32 9.79 -9.77
CA TYR A 12 -3.40 10.93 -8.88
C TYR A 12 -3.23 12.25 -9.64
N THR A 13 -4.04 13.24 -9.27
CA THR A 13 -4.03 14.58 -9.88
C THR A 13 -3.64 15.64 -8.86
N ASP A 14 -2.74 16.54 -9.25
CA ASP A 14 -2.33 17.69 -8.45
C ASP A 14 -3.42 18.77 -8.46
N ILE A 15 -4.07 18.98 -7.32
CA ILE A 15 -5.20 19.93 -7.17
C ILE A 15 -4.72 21.37 -7.01
N LEU A 16 -3.42 21.62 -6.84
CA LEU A 16 -2.87 22.98 -6.80
C LEU A 16 -2.82 23.64 -8.18
N LYS A 17 -3.07 22.89 -9.26
CA LYS A 17 -2.95 23.38 -10.64
C LYS A 17 -4.32 23.77 -11.20
N GLY A 18 -4.47 25.05 -11.59
CA GLY A 18 -5.68 25.55 -12.23
C GLY A 18 -6.92 25.41 -11.34
N ASP A 19 -8.07 25.10 -11.95
CA ASP A 19 -9.36 25.00 -11.25
C ASP A 19 -9.66 23.59 -10.73
N VAL A 20 -8.68 22.68 -10.74
CA VAL A 20 -8.86 21.26 -10.42
C VAL A 20 -9.47 21.06 -9.03
N ALA A 21 -9.03 21.80 -8.01
CA ALA A 21 -9.61 21.68 -6.67
C ALA A 21 -11.14 21.85 -6.65
N SER A 22 -11.67 22.78 -7.45
CA SER A 22 -13.12 23.03 -7.58
C SER A 22 -13.85 21.85 -8.22
N GLU A 23 -13.26 21.19 -9.22
CA GLU A 23 -13.82 19.99 -9.85
C GLU A 23 -13.94 18.81 -8.87
N TYR A 24 -13.08 18.78 -7.86
CA TYR A 24 -13.11 17.82 -6.77
C TYR A 24 -13.97 18.28 -5.58
N GLY A 25 -14.55 19.49 -5.64
CA GLY A 25 -15.38 20.06 -4.59
C GLY A 25 -14.59 20.43 -3.33
N ILE A 26 -13.31 20.75 -3.50
CA ILE A 26 -12.39 21.16 -2.42
C ILE A 26 -12.18 22.67 -2.54
N ASN A 27 -12.46 23.40 -1.46
CA ASN A 27 -12.08 24.79 -1.35
C ASN A 27 -10.64 24.89 -0.83
N MET A 28 -9.76 25.49 -1.62
CA MET A 28 -8.34 25.63 -1.26
C MET A 28 -8.11 26.56 -0.07
N GLU A 29 -8.97 27.56 0.11
CA GLU A 29 -8.94 28.48 1.25
C GLU A 29 -9.15 27.75 2.59
N ASP A 30 -9.76 26.57 2.58
CA ASP A 30 -9.95 25.77 3.79
C ASP A 30 -8.64 25.07 4.25
N ILE A 31 -7.58 25.12 3.43
CA ILE A 31 -6.28 24.49 3.69
C ILE A 31 -5.22 25.56 4.01
N PHE A 32 -5.16 26.62 3.21
CA PHE A 32 -4.28 27.77 3.40
C PHE A 32 -4.85 29.01 2.70
N ASP A 33 -4.45 30.19 3.15
CA ASP A 33 -4.84 31.44 2.49
C ASP A 33 -4.22 31.52 1.10
N LEU A 34 -5.03 31.78 0.06
CA LEU A 34 -4.59 31.71 -1.34
C LEU A 34 -3.42 32.65 -1.68
N ASP A 35 -3.35 33.79 -1.00
CA ASP A 35 -2.27 34.77 -1.14
C ASP A 35 -0.99 34.37 -0.38
N GLU A 36 -1.08 33.40 0.54
CA GLU A 36 0.00 32.94 1.40
C GLU A 36 0.14 31.40 1.33
N LYS A 37 0.35 30.88 0.11
CA LYS A 37 0.70 29.46 -0.06
C LYS A 37 1.97 29.15 0.75
N PRO A 38 1.94 28.17 1.68
CA PRO A 38 3.12 27.79 2.46
C PRO A 38 4.25 27.29 1.54
N GLU A 39 5.48 27.78 1.77
CA GLU A 39 6.63 27.47 0.92
C GLU A 39 6.99 25.98 0.95
N GLU A 40 6.72 25.32 2.07
CA GLU A 40 6.95 23.90 2.28
C GLU A 40 5.96 23.01 1.52
N LEU A 41 4.84 23.56 1.03
CA LEU A 41 3.84 22.79 0.29
C LEU A 41 4.24 22.67 -1.18
N LEU A 42 4.71 21.49 -1.57
CA LEU A 42 5.13 21.21 -2.94
C LEU A 42 3.96 20.82 -3.82
N GLY A 43 2.98 20.07 -3.30
CA GLY A 43 1.84 19.58 -4.06
C GLY A 43 0.73 19.02 -3.18
N ILE A 44 -0.49 18.98 -3.73
CA ILE A 44 -1.59 18.22 -3.11
C ILE A 44 -2.18 17.30 -4.16
N PHE A 45 -2.10 16.00 -3.94
CA PHE A 45 -2.51 15.00 -4.92
C PHE A 45 -3.73 14.23 -4.43
N ILE A 46 -4.77 14.17 -5.26
CA ILE A 46 -5.99 13.42 -4.97
C ILE A 46 -6.12 12.23 -5.93
N SER A 47 -6.57 11.09 -5.42
CA SER A 47 -6.88 9.93 -6.27
C SER A 47 -8.07 10.22 -7.19
N GLU A 48 -8.09 9.62 -8.38
CA GLU A 48 -9.25 9.63 -9.29
C GLU A 48 -10.54 9.13 -8.61
N GLN A 49 -10.40 8.18 -7.67
CA GLN A 49 -11.50 7.60 -6.91
C GLN A 49 -12.02 8.51 -5.77
N LYS A 50 -11.32 9.63 -5.52
CA LYS A 50 -11.63 10.63 -4.49
C LYS A 50 -11.70 10.03 -3.09
N ASP A 51 -10.81 9.10 -2.81
CA ASP A 51 -10.73 8.36 -1.56
C ASP A 51 -9.38 8.51 -0.84
N ASP A 52 -8.33 8.99 -1.53
CA ASP A 52 -7.01 9.24 -0.96
C ASP A 52 -6.52 10.66 -1.27
N LEU A 53 -5.87 11.30 -0.30
CA LEU A 53 -5.31 12.65 -0.42
C LEU A 53 -3.89 12.70 0.13
N PHE A 54 -2.94 13.16 -0.70
CA PHE A 54 -1.54 13.31 -0.35
C PHE A 54 -1.15 14.79 -0.28
N PHE A 55 -0.55 15.19 0.83
CA PHE A 55 0.16 16.46 0.97
C PHE A 55 1.64 16.18 0.77
N LEU A 56 2.20 16.68 -0.33
CA LEU A 56 3.62 16.57 -0.64
C LEU A 56 4.36 17.77 -0.03
N LEU A 57 5.27 17.51 0.90
CA LEU A 57 5.92 18.53 1.71
C LEU A 57 7.45 18.49 1.55
N ASP A 58 8.05 19.68 1.54
CA ASP A 58 9.50 19.89 1.63
C ASP A 58 9.96 19.69 3.08
N GLY A 59 10.61 18.56 3.34
CA GLY A 59 11.15 18.21 4.65
C GLY A 59 12.40 19.00 5.05
N ASP A 60 13.05 19.69 4.11
CA ASP A 60 14.24 20.50 4.38
C ASP A 60 13.89 21.94 4.79
N SER A 61 12.60 22.32 4.63
CA SER A 61 12.12 23.68 4.88
C SER A 61 12.12 24.06 6.36
N MET A 62 11.90 23.10 7.26
CA MET A 62 11.91 23.30 8.71
C MET A 62 12.12 21.98 9.46
N GLU A 63 12.28 22.07 10.78
CA GLU A 63 12.42 20.89 11.63
C GLU A 63 11.19 19.97 11.55
N ILE A 64 11.43 18.66 11.43
CA ILE A 64 10.41 17.69 11.00
C ILE A 64 9.23 17.57 11.97
N ASN A 65 9.48 17.68 13.28
CA ASN A 65 8.41 17.64 14.28
C ASN A 65 7.50 18.86 14.13
N SER A 66 8.10 20.04 13.97
CA SER A 66 7.41 21.31 13.75
C SER A 66 6.60 21.29 12.44
N LEU A 67 7.18 20.77 11.37
CA LEU A 67 6.51 20.57 10.08
C LEU A 67 5.27 19.69 10.25
N CYS A 68 5.45 18.51 10.85
CA CYS A 68 4.39 17.54 11.07
C CYS A 68 3.25 18.11 11.92
N ASP A 69 3.58 18.78 13.04
CA ASP A 69 2.59 19.33 13.97
C ASP A 69 1.83 20.51 13.34
N GLY A 70 2.50 21.35 12.55
CA GLY A 70 1.88 22.43 11.79
C GLY A 70 0.89 21.91 10.74
N TRP A 71 1.31 20.94 9.93
CA TRP A 71 0.46 20.34 8.91
C TRP A 71 -0.66 19.49 9.48
N ASP A 72 -0.43 18.77 10.58
CA ASP A 72 -1.49 18.08 11.32
C ASP A 72 -2.57 19.07 11.76
N ASN A 73 -2.19 20.24 12.29
CA ASN A 73 -3.18 21.23 12.68
C ASN A 73 -3.95 21.79 11.48
N ARG A 74 -3.28 22.10 10.36
CA ARG A 74 -3.93 22.56 9.11
C ARG A 74 -4.91 21.51 8.57
N ILE A 75 -4.48 20.25 8.45
CA ILE A 75 -5.32 19.13 7.99
C ILE A 75 -6.51 18.93 8.93
N ARG A 76 -6.30 19.06 10.24
CA ARG A 76 -7.38 18.96 11.23
C ARG A 76 -8.42 20.05 11.04
N VAL A 77 -8.01 21.30 10.86
CA VAL A 77 -8.92 22.44 10.59
C VAL A 77 -9.69 22.20 9.29
N PHE A 78 -8.98 21.85 8.21
CA PHE A 78 -9.57 21.47 6.93
C PHE A 78 -10.65 20.40 7.09
N ALA A 79 -10.34 19.31 7.80
CA ALA A 79 -11.27 18.21 8.04
C ALA A 79 -12.46 18.60 8.92
N ILE A 80 -12.33 19.59 9.81
CA ILE A 80 -13.42 20.09 10.66
C ILE A 80 -14.37 20.98 9.87
N ILE A 81 -13.83 21.95 9.11
CA ILE A 81 -14.60 22.87 8.26
C ILE A 81 -15.42 22.07 7.25
N ASN A 82 -14.77 21.08 6.62
CA ASN A 82 -15.37 20.27 5.57
C ASN A 82 -16.14 19.03 6.07
N LYS A 83 -16.45 18.95 7.38
CA LYS A 83 -17.08 17.78 7.99
C LYS A 83 -18.39 17.33 7.31
N LYS A 84 -19.12 18.26 6.70
CA LYS A 84 -20.41 17.99 6.03
C LYS A 84 -20.30 17.83 4.51
N ALA A 85 -19.13 18.10 3.93
CA ALA A 85 -18.91 17.96 2.49
C ALA A 85 -18.74 16.47 2.15
N SER A 86 -19.66 15.94 1.33
CA SER A 86 -19.65 14.53 0.93
C SER A 86 -18.37 14.12 0.20
N ALA A 87 -17.77 15.05 -0.56
CA ALA A 87 -16.49 14.87 -1.24
C ALA A 87 -15.32 14.61 -0.26
N ILE A 88 -15.32 15.26 0.89
CA ILE A 88 -14.20 15.24 1.85
C ILE A 88 -14.42 14.19 2.95
N GLN A 89 -15.65 13.74 3.14
CA GLN A 89 -15.99 12.71 4.12
C GLN A 89 -15.25 11.38 3.86
N LYS A 90 -15.05 11.01 2.58
CA LYS A 90 -14.28 9.82 2.20
C LYS A 90 -12.78 9.99 2.47
N LEU A 91 -12.25 11.19 2.21
CA LEU A 91 -10.83 11.51 2.35
C LEU A 91 -10.35 11.55 3.81
N ARG A 92 -11.23 11.88 4.77
CA ARG A 92 -10.86 12.14 6.17
C ARG A 92 -9.97 11.06 6.82
N TYR A 93 -10.11 9.80 6.42
CA TYR A 93 -9.36 8.69 7.01
C TYR A 93 -8.13 8.28 6.20
N ASN A 94 -7.95 8.86 5.02
CA ASN A 94 -6.94 8.49 4.04
C ASN A 94 -6.14 9.72 3.59
N ILE A 95 -5.82 10.59 4.55
CA ILE A 95 -4.90 11.71 4.33
C ILE A 95 -3.48 11.27 4.68
N VAL A 96 -2.56 11.48 3.76
CA VAL A 96 -1.14 11.15 3.89
C VAL A 96 -0.30 12.41 3.75
N GLN A 97 0.60 12.65 4.70
CA GLN A 97 1.69 13.62 4.55
C GLN A 97 2.89 12.85 4.00
N LEU A 98 3.24 13.12 2.73
CA LEU A 98 4.45 12.61 2.11
C LEU A 98 5.53 13.68 2.22
N ILE A 99 6.48 13.47 3.11
CA ILE A 99 7.56 14.40 3.40
C ILE A 99 8.80 13.89 2.70
N VAL A 100 9.43 14.74 1.90
CA VAL A 100 10.66 14.37 1.18
C VAL A 100 11.83 15.16 1.73
N TYR A 101 12.91 14.45 2.03
CA TYR A 101 14.13 14.99 2.64
C TYR A 101 15.33 14.79 1.72
N SER A 102 16.15 15.83 1.50
CA SER A 102 17.34 15.71 0.64
C SER A 102 18.61 15.26 1.38
N GLY A 103 18.63 15.36 2.71
CA GLY A 103 19.76 14.92 3.52
C GLY A 103 19.95 13.40 3.60
N ASP A 104 21.01 12.97 4.30
CA ASP A 104 21.45 11.57 4.25
C ASP A 104 20.45 10.58 4.83
N THR A 105 19.95 10.85 6.03
CA THR A 105 19.02 9.97 6.77
C THR A 105 17.82 10.77 7.30
N PRO A 106 16.61 10.56 6.75
CA PRO A 106 15.41 11.17 7.29
C PRO A 106 15.07 10.63 8.68
N ASP A 107 14.66 11.51 9.60
CA ASP A 107 14.14 11.10 10.91
C ASP A 107 12.71 10.56 10.77
N LYS A 108 12.56 9.24 10.80
CA LYS A 108 11.26 8.54 10.64
C LYS A 108 10.44 8.42 11.94
N ASN A 109 10.85 9.05 13.04
CA ASN A 109 10.15 8.93 14.34
C ASN A 109 8.66 9.30 14.30
N ARG A 110 8.26 10.15 13.33
CA ARG A 110 6.88 10.64 13.19
C ARG A 110 5.96 9.74 12.37
N GLU A 111 6.47 8.72 11.66
CA GLU A 111 5.64 7.81 10.86
C GLU A 111 4.67 6.97 11.72
N GLY A 112 5.05 6.68 12.97
CA GLY A 112 4.21 5.96 13.91
C GLY A 112 3.00 6.74 14.44
N ASN A 113 2.94 8.07 14.22
CA ASN A 113 1.81 8.88 14.67
C ASN A 113 0.73 8.95 13.59
N LEU A 114 -0.39 8.28 13.86
CA LEU A 114 -1.54 8.16 12.95
C LEU A 114 -2.76 8.97 13.41
N SER A 115 -2.60 9.89 14.36
CA SER A 115 -3.73 10.55 15.03
C SER A 115 -4.56 11.47 14.11
N ILE A 116 -3.94 12.06 13.09
CA ILE A 116 -4.58 13.02 12.17
C ILE A 116 -4.37 12.61 10.71
N SER A 117 -3.12 12.33 10.33
CA SER A 117 -2.77 11.81 9.00
C SER A 117 -1.75 10.69 9.13
N ARG A 118 -1.63 9.85 8.10
CA ARG A 118 -0.44 9.00 7.94
C ARG A 118 0.73 9.88 7.53
N LYS A 119 1.95 9.51 7.91
CA LYS A 119 3.17 10.21 7.50
C LYS A 119 4.11 9.20 6.87
N ILE A 120 4.68 9.58 5.74
CA ILE A 120 5.65 8.78 5.00
C ILE A 120 6.81 9.73 4.72
N ILE A 121 7.99 9.38 5.19
CA ILE A 121 9.17 10.24 5.11
C ILE A 121 10.20 9.52 4.25
N ILE A 122 10.37 10.04 3.03
CA ILE A 122 11.26 9.45 2.03
C ILE A 122 12.46 10.34 1.74
N LYS A 123 13.52 9.70 1.26
CA LYS A 123 14.67 10.42 0.70
C LYS A 123 14.41 10.77 -0.77
N GLY A 124 14.77 11.99 -1.17
CA GLY A 124 14.67 12.43 -2.56
C GLY A 124 15.56 13.62 -2.88
N ASP A 125 16.03 13.68 -4.13
CA ASP A 125 16.73 14.85 -4.66
C ASP A 125 15.75 15.98 -4.94
N MET A 126 15.96 17.10 -4.26
CA MET A 126 15.14 18.30 -4.29
C MET A 126 15.75 19.44 -5.12
N THR A 127 16.78 19.17 -5.93
CA THR A 127 17.42 20.20 -6.77
C THR A 127 16.41 20.90 -7.69
N ASP A 128 15.42 20.17 -8.21
CA ASP A 128 14.22 20.73 -8.83
C ASP A 128 12.95 20.28 -8.07
N ARG A 129 12.30 21.22 -7.37
CA ARG A 129 11.07 20.97 -6.61
C ARG A 129 9.90 20.49 -7.46
N ASN A 130 9.91 20.73 -8.77
CA ASN A 130 8.88 20.25 -9.69
C ASN A 130 9.16 18.84 -10.25
N GLN A 131 10.39 18.35 -10.10
CA GLN A 131 10.85 17.04 -10.58
C GLN A 131 11.72 16.36 -9.51
N ILE A 132 11.06 15.88 -8.46
CA ILE A 132 11.74 15.25 -7.33
C ILE A 132 12.19 13.86 -7.74
N ILE A 133 13.49 13.59 -7.65
CA ILE A 133 14.06 12.29 -8.02
C ILE A 133 14.18 11.42 -6.76
N ILE A 134 13.53 10.27 -6.77
CA ILE A 134 13.57 9.29 -5.66
C ILE A 134 14.24 7.98 -6.10
N GLY A 135 14.89 7.30 -5.15
CA GLY A 135 15.50 5.98 -5.35
C GLY A 135 14.47 4.85 -5.38
N ASP A 136 14.84 3.70 -5.96
CA ASP A 136 13.92 2.56 -6.09
C ASP A 136 13.54 1.93 -4.74
N ASP A 137 14.41 2.05 -3.73
CA ASP A 137 14.17 1.67 -2.34
C ASP A 137 13.08 2.52 -1.68
N GLU A 138 13.12 3.84 -1.91
CA GLU A 138 12.14 4.80 -1.41
C GLU A 138 10.78 4.66 -2.13
N VAL A 139 10.80 4.27 -3.40
CA VAL A 139 9.59 4.01 -4.20
C VAL A 139 8.75 2.87 -3.60
N ILE A 140 9.38 1.86 -2.99
CA ILE A 140 8.69 0.75 -2.33
C ILE A 140 7.87 1.22 -1.12
N GLU A 141 8.26 2.34 -0.50
CA GLU A 141 7.54 2.90 0.65
C GLU A 141 6.23 3.61 0.24
N LEU A 142 6.02 3.87 -1.06
CA LEU A 142 4.83 4.53 -1.56
C LEU A 142 3.65 3.54 -1.64
N PRO A 143 2.54 3.80 -0.93
CA PRO A 143 1.42 2.85 -0.82
C PRO A 143 0.63 2.67 -2.12
N PHE A 144 0.82 3.57 -3.09
CA PHE A 144 0.18 3.54 -4.41
C PHE A 144 1.10 3.04 -5.52
N HIS A 145 2.39 2.79 -5.23
CA HIS A 145 3.30 2.27 -6.23
C HIS A 145 3.05 0.77 -6.42
N MET A 146 2.46 0.40 -7.55
CA MET A 146 2.33 -1.01 -7.94
C MET A 146 3.57 -1.45 -8.71
N ILE A 147 4.34 -2.37 -8.13
CA ILE A 147 5.39 -3.08 -8.87
C ILE A 147 4.70 -3.87 -9.99
N SER A 148 5.09 -3.60 -11.24
CA SER A 148 4.54 -4.30 -12.41
C SER A 148 4.63 -5.81 -12.21
N SER A 149 3.55 -6.54 -12.46
CA SER A 149 3.52 -8.00 -12.40
C SER A 149 4.54 -8.64 -13.34
N ALA A 150 4.96 -7.93 -14.41
CA ALA A 150 6.02 -8.38 -15.31
C ALA A 150 7.40 -8.49 -14.64
N SER A 151 7.64 -7.74 -13.57
CA SER A 151 8.87 -7.82 -12.75
C SER A 151 8.93 -9.11 -11.92
N PHE A 152 7.78 -9.76 -11.71
CA PHE A 152 7.63 -11.04 -11.03
C PHE A 152 7.35 -12.16 -12.03
N ALA A 153 8.02 -12.14 -13.19
CA ALA A 153 8.02 -13.30 -14.07
C ALA A 153 8.38 -14.54 -13.23
N PRO A 154 7.49 -15.56 -13.14
CA PRO A 154 7.77 -16.76 -12.38
C PRO A 154 9.09 -17.35 -12.88
N ASP A 155 10.00 -17.67 -11.96
CA ASP A 155 11.23 -18.38 -12.32
C ASP A 155 10.83 -19.72 -12.94
N GLU A 156 11.01 -19.84 -14.26
CA GLU A 156 10.58 -21.00 -15.04
C GLU A 156 11.14 -22.31 -14.44
N LYS A 157 12.35 -22.28 -13.88
CA LYS A 157 12.95 -23.46 -13.24
C LYS A 157 12.24 -23.83 -11.95
N LYS A 158 11.79 -22.85 -11.17
CA LYS A 158 11.01 -23.10 -9.94
C LYS A 158 9.60 -23.57 -10.29
N MET A 159 9.01 -23.06 -11.36
CA MET A 159 7.72 -23.51 -11.89
C MET A 159 7.80 -24.97 -12.34
N GLU A 160 8.79 -25.33 -13.17
CA GLU A 160 9.00 -26.73 -13.60
C GLU A 160 9.24 -27.65 -12.40
N ARG A 161 10.04 -27.22 -11.42
CA ARG A 161 10.27 -28.00 -10.20
C ARG A 161 8.99 -28.16 -9.37
N LEU A 162 8.15 -27.14 -9.29
CA LEU A 162 6.85 -27.22 -8.63
C LEU A 162 5.90 -28.18 -9.34
N GLU A 163 5.89 -28.17 -10.67
CA GLU A 163 5.09 -29.12 -11.47
C GLU A 163 5.56 -30.56 -11.27
N GLN A 164 6.86 -30.80 -11.17
CA GLN A 164 7.43 -32.12 -10.87
C GLN A 164 7.07 -32.63 -9.47
N LEU A 165 6.85 -31.71 -8.51
CA LEU A 165 6.42 -32.05 -7.16
C LEU A 165 4.91 -32.27 -7.05
N LEU A 166 4.13 -32.03 -8.11
CA LEU A 166 2.70 -32.33 -8.10
C LEU A 166 2.46 -33.82 -8.39
N PRO A 167 1.48 -34.43 -7.73
CA PRO A 167 1.15 -35.83 -7.98
C PRO A 167 0.60 -36.02 -9.40
N GLU A 168 1.17 -36.96 -10.16
CA GLU A 168 0.62 -37.35 -11.48
C GLU A 168 -0.71 -38.13 -11.35
N ASN A 169 -0.99 -38.68 -10.16
CA ASN A 169 -2.20 -39.46 -9.92
C ASN A 169 -3.45 -38.57 -9.92
N GLU A 170 -4.28 -38.74 -10.95
CA GLU A 170 -5.53 -38.00 -11.17
C GLU A 170 -6.50 -38.07 -9.97
N LYS A 171 -6.53 -39.19 -9.23
CA LYS A 171 -7.33 -39.33 -8.01
C LYS A 171 -6.79 -38.45 -6.88
N LEU A 172 -5.47 -38.35 -6.73
CA LEU A 172 -4.84 -37.52 -5.70
C LEU A 172 -5.01 -36.03 -6.03
N LEU A 173 -4.87 -35.65 -7.31
CA LEU A 173 -5.14 -34.29 -7.78
C LEU A 173 -6.58 -33.87 -7.50
N THR A 174 -7.54 -34.76 -7.76
CA THR A 174 -8.96 -34.51 -7.47
C THR A 174 -9.20 -34.35 -5.98
N LEU A 175 -8.50 -35.14 -5.15
CA LEU A 175 -8.57 -35.05 -3.69
C LEU A 175 -7.98 -33.74 -3.15
N MET A 176 -6.87 -33.26 -3.70
CA MET A 176 -6.25 -31.98 -3.31
C MET A 176 -7.09 -30.77 -3.71
N LYS A 177 -7.79 -30.84 -4.86
CA LYS A 177 -8.70 -29.78 -5.32
C LYS A 177 -10.02 -29.75 -4.55
N ARG A 178 -10.37 -30.82 -3.83
CA ARG A 178 -11.61 -30.89 -3.05
C ARG A 178 -11.55 -29.93 -1.87
N LYS A 179 -12.60 -29.10 -1.73
CA LYS A 179 -12.78 -28.23 -0.57
C LYS A 179 -13.12 -29.08 0.66
N ASN A 180 -12.12 -29.37 1.48
CA ASN A 180 -12.30 -30.21 2.67
C ASN A 180 -12.79 -29.39 3.87
N ILE A 181 -13.88 -29.83 4.49
CA ILE A 181 -14.40 -29.21 5.71
C ILE A 181 -13.70 -29.87 6.90
N LYS A 182 -13.02 -29.06 7.71
CA LYS A 182 -12.30 -29.53 8.89
C LYS A 182 -13.31 -30.08 9.91
N VAL A 183 -13.27 -31.39 10.14
CA VAL A 183 -14.14 -32.05 11.12
C VAL A 183 -13.47 -31.97 12.50
N GLN A 184 -14.22 -31.52 13.51
CA GLN A 184 -13.75 -31.58 14.90
C GLN A 184 -13.58 -33.04 15.32
N LYS A 185 -12.39 -33.39 15.81
CA LYS A 185 -12.06 -34.73 16.30
C LYS A 185 -12.98 -35.09 17.46
N LYS A 186 -13.95 -35.96 17.22
CA LYS A 186 -14.86 -36.53 18.22
C LYS A 186 -14.92 -38.04 18.03
N GLU A 187 -14.93 -38.76 19.14
CA GLU A 187 -15.10 -40.21 19.18
C GLU A 187 -16.60 -40.52 19.26
N ARG A 188 -17.10 -41.34 18.35
CA ARG A 188 -18.44 -41.94 18.42
C ARG A 188 -18.29 -43.43 18.19
N GLU A 189 -18.81 -44.24 19.10
CA GLU A 189 -18.87 -45.71 18.97
C GLU A 189 -17.50 -46.36 18.68
N GLY A 190 -16.42 -45.83 19.27
CA GLY A 190 -15.04 -46.35 19.09
C GLY A 190 -14.38 -45.97 17.76
N ILE A 191 -15.03 -45.15 16.92
CA ILE A 191 -14.49 -44.64 15.66
C ILE A 191 -14.26 -43.13 15.77
N TRP A 192 -13.03 -42.71 15.44
CA TRP A 192 -12.66 -41.30 15.39
C TRP A 192 -13.19 -40.66 14.11
N ASN A 193 -13.98 -39.59 14.24
CA ASN A 193 -14.32 -38.75 13.09
C ASN A 193 -13.07 -38.02 12.59
N LYS A 194 -12.62 -38.38 11.38
CA LYS A 194 -11.49 -37.76 10.68
C LYS A 194 -11.99 -36.95 9.49
N SER A 195 -11.18 -36.00 9.03
CA SER A 195 -11.48 -35.17 7.86
C SER A 195 -11.17 -35.86 6.53
N PHE A 196 -10.41 -36.95 6.57
CA PHE A 196 -10.06 -37.79 5.43
C PHE A 196 -10.44 -39.23 5.75
N GLU A 197 -10.89 -39.96 4.73
CA GLU A 197 -11.08 -41.39 4.85
C GLU A 197 -9.73 -42.11 4.95
N VAL A 198 -9.73 -43.37 5.40
CA VAL A 198 -8.48 -44.15 5.53
C VAL A 198 -7.81 -44.34 4.17
N GLN A 199 -8.61 -44.50 3.11
CA GLN A 199 -8.12 -44.67 1.73
C GLN A 199 -7.45 -43.38 1.22
N ASP A 200 -8.07 -42.23 1.47
CA ASP A 200 -7.53 -40.91 1.16
C ASP A 200 -6.19 -40.66 1.86
N TYR A 201 -6.10 -41.05 3.13
CA TYR A 201 -4.88 -40.90 3.93
C TYR A 201 -3.74 -41.76 3.39
N GLU A 202 -4.00 -43.02 3.02
CA GLU A 202 -2.98 -43.89 2.44
C GLU A 202 -2.52 -43.37 1.07
N LEU A 203 -3.41 -42.86 0.23
CA LEU A 203 -3.05 -42.24 -1.05
C LEU A 203 -2.11 -41.04 -0.88
N ILE A 204 -2.39 -40.14 0.10
CA ILE A 204 -1.50 -39.00 0.41
C ILE A 204 -0.16 -39.50 0.95
N LYS A 205 -0.18 -40.51 1.81
CA LYS A 205 1.01 -41.07 2.45
C LYS A 205 1.92 -41.80 1.47
N GLU A 206 1.36 -42.49 0.48
CA GLU A 206 2.13 -43.13 -0.60
C GLU A 206 2.82 -42.08 -1.47
N TRP A 207 2.11 -41.02 -1.86
CA TRP A 207 2.70 -39.92 -2.62
C TRP A 207 3.88 -39.26 -1.89
N LEU A 208 3.69 -38.87 -0.63
CA LEU A 208 4.75 -38.26 0.19
C LEU A 208 5.95 -39.19 0.44
N LYS A 209 5.77 -40.51 0.35
CA LYS A 209 6.86 -41.47 0.50
C LYS A 209 7.62 -41.70 -0.79
N ASN A 210 6.92 -41.73 -1.93
CA ASN A 210 7.51 -41.96 -3.24
C ASN A 210 8.38 -40.77 -3.69
N ASP A 211 8.05 -39.55 -3.26
CA ASP A 211 8.87 -38.35 -3.52
C ASP A 211 10.21 -38.36 -2.75
N ASN A 212 10.35 -39.16 -1.69
CA ASN A 212 11.59 -39.26 -0.89
C ASN A 212 12.55 -40.38 -1.37
N THR A 213 12.28 -40.99 -2.52
CA THR A 213 13.10 -42.08 -3.10
C THR A 213 13.91 -41.66 -4.34
N GLN A 214 13.92 -40.37 -4.69
CA GLN A 214 14.68 -39.82 -5.81
C GLN A 214 15.90 -38.96 -5.39
N ASP A 215 16.47 -39.22 -4.21
CA ASP A 215 17.81 -38.74 -3.82
C ASP A 215 18.87 -39.86 -3.96
#